data_AF-T0ZC66-F1
#
_entry.id   AF-T0ZC66-F1
#
_cell.length_a   1.000
_cell.length_b   1.000
_cell.length_c   1.000
_cell.angle_alpha   90.00
_cell.angle_beta   90.00
_cell.angle_gamma   90.00
#
_symmetry.space_group_name_H-M   'P 1'
#
loop_
_entity.id
_entity.type
_entity.pdbx_description
1 polymer ?
#
loop_
_entity_poly.entity_id
_entity_poly.type
_entity_poly.pdbx_seq_one_letter_code
_entity_poly.pdbx_strand_id
1 'polypeptide(L)' 'MMPIPMEVSHFKTYKVANFLMTILTRSWLRLEVSGQEWIPPEGGVIVAANHQSFLDVPILGFSIPRESRFPGKSEL' A
#
# COMPACT_ATOMS: atom_id res chain seq x y z
N MET A 1 -6.45 -29.25 6.94
CA MET A 1 -5.86 -28.06 6.30
C MET A 1 -7.00 -27.31 5.63
N MET A 2 -7.52 -26.25 6.26
CA MET A 2 -8.61 -25.46 5.64
C MET A 2 -8.01 -24.65 4.48
N PRO A 3 -8.69 -24.57 3.32
CA PRO A 3 -8.26 -23.68 2.25
C PRO A 3 -8.42 -22.24 2.74
N ILE A 4 -7.32 -21.48 2.68
CA ILE A 4 -7.36 -20.03 2.84
C ILE A 4 -8.24 -19.52 1.68
N PRO A 5 -9.35 -18.80 1.94
CA PRO A 5 -10.14 -18.24 0.86
C PRO A 5 -9.31 -17.17 0.15
N MET A 6 -8.70 -17.56 -0.96
CA MET A 6 -7.83 -16.75 -1.83
C MET A 6 -8.65 -15.87 -2.78
N GLU A 7 -9.70 -15.21 -2.29
CA GLU A 7 -10.49 -14.26 -3.08
C GLU A 7 -10.96 -13.12 -2.17
N VAL A 8 -10.06 -12.18 -1.93
CA VAL A 8 -10.43 -10.82 -1.50
C VAL A 8 -10.02 -9.88 -2.62
N SER A 9 -10.60 -10.07 -3.81
CA SER A 9 -10.50 -9.11 -4.91
C SER A 9 -11.44 -7.93 -4.66
N HIS A 10 -11.16 -7.16 -3.61
CA HIS A 10 -11.86 -5.91 -3.32
C HIS A 10 -11.05 -4.72 -3.87
N PHE A 11 -10.60 -4.82 -5.12
CA PHE A 11 -9.82 -3.78 -5.81
C PHE A 11 -10.47 -2.39 -5.71
N LYS A 12 -11.81 -2.34 -5.73
CA LYS A 12 -12.59 -1.10 -5.51
C LYS A 12 -12.40 -0.56 -4.09
N THR A 13 -12.49 -1.41 -3.06
CA THR A 13 -12.29 -1.02 -1.66
C THR A 13 -10.87 -0.52 -1.42
N TYR A 14 -9.86 -1.21 -1.97
CA TYR A 14 -8.46 -0.79 -1.87
C TYR A 14 -8.24 0.61 -2.48
N LYS A 15 -8.75 0.85 -3.68
CA LYS A 15 -8.64 2.17 -4.33
C LYS A 15 -9.32 3.29 -3.55
N VAL A 16 -10.52 3.03 -3.01
CA VAL A 16 -11.23 4.02 -2.18
C VAL A 16 -10.46 4.30 -0.90
N ALA A 17 -9.97 3.26 -0.20
CA ALA A 17 -9.17 3.42 1.00
C ALA A 17 -7.88 4.21 0.73
N ASN A 18 -7.16 3.88 -0.35
CA ASN A 18 -5.96 4.62 -0.75
C ASN A 18 -6.24 6.09 -1.05
N PHE A 19 -7.34 6.39 -1.74
CA PHE A 19 -7.73 7.77 -2.03
C PHE A 19 -8.03 8.56 -0.76
N LEU A 20 -8.82 7.98 0.16
CA LEU A 20 -9.12 8.61 1.45
C LEU A 20 -7.85 8.82 2.30
N MET A 21 -6.95 7.83 2.32
CA MET A 21 -5.67 7.94 3.02
C MET A 21 -4.76 8.98 2.39
N THR A 22 -4.75 9.12 1.07
CA THR A 22 -4.01 10.19 0.39
C THR A 22 -4.47 11.57 0.88
N ILE A 23 -5.78 11.79 0.94
CA ILE A 23 -6.33 13.06 1.41
C ILE A 23 -5.96 13.31 2.88
N LEU A 24 -6.19 12.32 3.75
CA LEU A 24 -5.94 12.42 5.18
C LEU A 24 -4.45 12.69 5.47
N THR A 25 -3.56 11.93 4.88
CA THR A 25 -2.11 12.03 5.15
C THR A 25 -1.50 13.32 4.59
N ARG A 26 -1.92 13.79 3.41
CA ARG A 26 -1.42 15.06 2.85
C ARG A 26 -1.97 16.26 3.61
N SER A 27 -3.22 16.21 4.05
CA SER A 27 -3.88 17.35 4.69
C SER A 27 -3.55 17.47 6.18
N TRP A 28 -3.50 16.35 6.90
CA TRP A 28 -3.29 16.35 8.34
C TRP A 28 -1.85 16.02 8.72
N LEU A 29 -1.26 14.99 8.12
CA LEU A 29 0.09 14.53 8.48
C LEU A 29 1.21 15.29 7.75
N ARG A 30 0.86 16.17 6.80
CA ARG A 30 1.82 16.93 5.97
C ARG A 30 2.88 16.02 5.36
N LEU A 31 2.46 14.82 4.93
CA LEU A 31 3.38 13.84 4.38
C LEU A 31 4.01 14.36 3.08
N GLU A 32 5.34 14.29 3.01
CA GLU A 32 6.11 14.53 1.79
C GLU A 32 6.52 13.20 1.17
N VAL A 33 6.32 13.08 -0.14
CA VAL A 33 6.70 11.89 -0.92
C VAL A 33 7.62 12.36 -2.04
N SER A 34 8.79 11.73 -2.15
CA SER A 34 9.80 12.01 -3.17
C SER A 34 10.32 10.71 -3.78
N GLY A 35 10.92 10.78 -4.98
CA GLY A 35 11.50 9.61 -5.65
C GLY A 35 10.48 8.63 -6.24
N GLN A 36 9.23 9.05 -6.45
CA GLN A 36 8.20 8.19 -7.08
C GLN A 36 8.61 7.78 -8.50
N GLU A 37 9.39 8.61 -9.18
CA GLU A 37 9.96 8.38 -10.51
C GLU A 37 10.95 7.21 -10.56
N TRP A 38 11.46 6.74 -9.41
CA TRP A 38 12.35 5.58 -9.35
C TRP A 38 11.59 4.25 -9.36
N ILE A 39 10.26 4.28 -9.19
CA ILE A 39 9.43 3.09 -9.26
C ILE A 39 9.26 2.70 -10.74
N PRO A 40 9.70 1.51 -11.16
CA PRO A 40 9.53 1.08 -12.55
C PRO A 40 8.04 1.01 -12.93
N PRO A 41 7.63 1.59 -14.07
CA PRO A 41 6.22 1.59 -14.50
C PRO A 41 5.74 0.17 -14.79
N GLU A 42 6.65 -0.70 -15.22
CA GLU A 42 6.38 -2.09 -15.59
C GLU A 42 7.43 -3.04 -14.97
N GLY A 43 7.15 -4.35 -15.03
CA GLY A 43 8.02 -5.36 -14.43
C GLY A 43 7.83 -5.51 -12.91
N GLY A 44 8.60 -6.44 -12.33
CA GLY A 44 8.59 -6.74 -10.90
C GLY A 44 9.47 -5.77 -10.11
N VAL A 45 8.97 -5.30 -8.95
CA VAL A 45 9.71 -4.46 -8.01
C VAL A 45 9.46 -4.93 -6.59
N ILE A 46 10.50 -4.93 -5.76
CA ILE A 46 10.40 -5.12 -4.32
C ILE A 46 10.77 -3.79 -3.67
N VAL A 47 9.79 -3.18 -2.99
CA VAL A 47 10.01 -1.97 -2.18
C VAL A 47 10.29 -2.43 -0.75
N ALA A 48 11.53 -2.27 -0.30
CA ALA A 48 11.93 -2.57 1.07
C ALA A 48 11.84 -1.29 1.92
N ALA A 49 10.80 -1.19 2.72
CA ALA A 49 10.62 -0.08 3.66
C ALA A 49 11.05 -0.49 5.08
N ASN A 50 11.45 0.49 5.90
CA ASN A 50 11.50 0.30 7.34
C ASN A 50 10.09 0.03 7.90
N HIS A 51 9.99 -0.70 9.00
CA HIS A 51 8.71 -0.97 9.67
C HIS A 51 8.67 -0.28 11.03
N GLN A 52 7.92 0.82 11.12
CA GLN A 52 7.77 1.62 12.32
C GLN A 52 6.37 1.51 12.92
N SER A 53 5.33 1.28 12.11
CA SER A 53 3.95 1.33 12.58
C SER A 53 2.96 0.59 11.69
N PHE A 54 1.73 0.43 12.19
CA PHE A 54 0.62 -0.07 11.38
C PHE A 54 0.23 0.88 10.23
N LEU A 55 0.64 2.15 10.27
CA LEU A 55 0.39 3.11 9.20
C LEU A 55 1.30 2.90 7.98
N ASP A 56 2.32 2.05 8.08
CA ASP A 56 3.28 1.86 6.99
C ASP A 56 2.59 1.27 5.74
N VAL A 57 1.68 0.31 5.94
CA VAL A 57 0.91 -0.32 4.84
C VAL A 57 0.06 0.70 4.08
N PRO A 58 -0.82 1.50 4.71
CA PRO A 58 -1.59 2.51 3.98
C PRO A 58 -0.69 3.60 3.40
N ILE A 59 0.35 4.06 4.10
CA ILE A 59 1.27 5.10 3.61
C ILE A 59 1.97 4.64 2.32
N LEU A 60 2.54 3.44 2.33
CA LEU A 60 3.17 2.85 1.14
C LEU A 60 2.13 2.60 0.04
N GLY A 61 0.94 2.14 0.42
CA GLY A 61 -0.14 1.80 -0.50
C GLY A 61 -0.55 2.95 -1.41
N PHE A 62 -0.63 4.19 -0.91
CA PHE A 62 -0.94 5.35 -1.76
C PHE A 62 0.29 6.09 -2.27
N SER A 63 1.45 5.97 -1.61
CA SER A 63 2.69 6.64 -2.04
C SER A 63 3.33 5.97 -3.25
N ILE A 64 3.07 4.67 -3.47
CA ILE A 64 3.54 3.94 -4.65
C ILE A 64 2.56 4.20 -5.81
N PRO A 65 3.03 4.67 -6.99
CA PRO A 65 2.15 5.08 -8.10
C PRO A 65 1.51 3.90 -8.87
N ARG A 66 1.71 2.67 -8.41
CA ARG A 66 1.20 1.43 -8.99
C ARG A 66 0.70 0.50 -7.88
N GLU A 67 -0.10 -0.49 -8.24
CA GLU A 67 -0.63 -1.46 -7.29
C GLU A 67 0.51 -2.17 -6.53
N SER A 68 0.42 -2.15 -5.20
CA SER A 68 1.36 -2.78 -4.28
C SER A 68 0.71 -3.96 -3.58
N ARG A 69 1.47 -5.03 -3.36
CA ARG A 69 1.06 -6.19 -2.56
C ARG A 69 1.96 -6.29 -1.34
N PHE A 70 1.37 -6.44 -0.17
CA PHE A 70 2.09 -6.51 1.09
C PHE A 70 2.11 -7.95 1.60
N PRO A 71 3.27 -8.49 1.99
CA PRO A 71 3.32 -9.76 2.70
C PRO A 71 2.69 -9.57 4.08
N GLY A 72 1.59 -10.28 4.32
CA GLY A 72 0.89 -10.32 5.61
C GLY A 72 1.01 -11.69 6.24
N LYS A 73 0.95 -11.75 7.58
CA LYS A 73 0.80 -13.03 8.29
C LYS A 73 -0.63 -13.55 8.13
N SER A 74 -0.81 -14.86 8.22
CA SER A 74 -2.13 -15.50 8.16
C SER A 74 -3.07 -15.09 9.29
N GLU A 75 -2.53 -14.66 10.43
CA GLU A 75 -3.32 -14.23 11.58
C GLU A 75 -3.78 -12.77 11.49
N LEU A 76 -3.38 -12.04 10.45
CA LEU A 76 -3.67 -10.63 10.19
C LEU A 76 -4.67 -10.45 9.05
#